data_AF-A0A0S8HXR3-F1
#
_entry.id   AF-A0A0S8HXR3-F1
#
_cell.length_a   1.000
_cell.length_b   1.000
_cell.length_c   1.000
_cell.angle_alpha   90.00
_cell.angle_beta   90.00
_cell.angle_gamma   90.00
#
_symmetry.space_group_name_H-M   'P 1'
#
loop_
_entity.id
_entity.type
_entity.pdbx_description
1 polymer ?
#
loop_
_entity_poly.entity_id
_entity_poly.type
_entity_poly.pdbx_seq_one_letter_code
_entity_poly.pdbx_strand_id
1 'polypeptide(L)'
;MRNQPFTFTENGGATGSDRLYYLDWLRVFAIVVVFLIHCSKIFDYHTTVVFNPVRSPVLSAFREFSLLWVMPLFFILSGAAVFLSKGTDKKWEFIKSRFLRLLVPLIIIGTFIINPVYVYIERLSSGETSTGFFQWYPQFFDGMYGFGGNFAPLGQGTHLWYLEFLFIYSLILLPLFVRSKKRGTSFLSRLSMHFGKPWALFFLFLPISAFAAAFEIIGLGGVRVMGGWDPISYLLFFSYGYLIFSNARIGETISKYSPIYLAVALILTALYVDSHFGFNLKIPGVTRHDLLNNGALLPLNHSVWTVVQGFRGLLAWCWIIGLLGLGYRLMNINNKFLPYGNEAVLPFYIMHHSVIYTIGYYVIQGSGNVVSKFLLISIISFAIIVAIYAILIRRFNVLRFLFGMRIKSDKRNLQTILSVISGFFFVLVVALLVVSLKGGNLSPPPAKPGLYVNEEFGIQITFPTSMNKQGKLSSSDMLFHIKHPERTMFLKVRKNVIPADQPLDPQAGKNWIKRIMLNLGMKNPEILSTEIFTTPDGTKALYAAIKFETKTDSLVGAFTFVDKNGKRLFVAGYNDSGFEPLEQIMKSLMFE
;
A
#
# COMPACT_ATOMS: atom_id res chain seq x y z
N MET A 1 30.87 0.97 31.47
CA MET A 1 31.93 1.11 30.46
C MET A 1 32.72 -0.19 30.36
N ARG A 2 32.61 -0.89 29.23
CA ARG A 2 33.67 -1.74 28.65
C ARG A 2 33.57 -1.51 27.14
N ASN A 3 34.47 -0.69 26.61
CA ASN A 3 34.68 -0.57 25.17
C ASN A 3 35.28 -1.90 24.70
N GLN A 4 34.43 -2.81 24.22
CA GLN A 4 34.94 -3.88 23.37
C GLN A 4 35.14 -3.30 21.97
N PRO A 5 36.37 -3.30 21.42
CA PRO A 5 36.59 -2.92 20.04
C PRO A 5 35.77 -3.80 19.09
N PHE A 6 35.47 -3.30 17.90
CA PHE A 6 34.77 -4.02 16.85
C PHE A 6 35.70 -5.10 16.25
N THR A 7 36.09 -6.10 17.04
CA THR A 7 37.03 -7.14 16.59
C THR A 7 36.30 -8.18 15.74
N PHE A 8 36.36 -8.01 14.42
CA PHE A 8 36.24 -9.14 13.50
C PHE A 8 37.66 -9.70 13.33
N THR A 9 37.95 -10.85 13.93
CA THR A 9 39.26 -11.51 13.77
C THR A 9 39.45 -11.93 12.31
N GLU A 10 40.43 -11.33 11.64
CA GLU A 10 40.67 -11.49 10.21
C GLU A 10 41.35 -12.81 9.82
N ASN A 11 41.82 -13.64 10.75
CA ASN A 11 42.51 -14.89 10.42
C ASN A 11 42.25 -16.02 11.44
N GLY A 12 41.90 -17.21 10.94
CA GLY A 12 42.11 -18.50 11.61
C GLY A 12 41.03 -19.01 12.58
N GLY A 13 40.37 -20.11 12.22
CA GLY A 13 39.82 -21.10 13.17
C GLY A 13 38.66 -20.65 14.08
N ALA A 14 37.46 -20.43 13.52
CA ALA A 14 36.27 -20.11 14.31
C ALA A 14 35.75 -21.30 15.14
N THR A 15 36.23 -21.45 16.37
CA THR A 15 35.48 -22.09 17.44
C THR A 15 34.64 -21.01 18.14
N GLY A 16 33.37 -20.88 17.70
CA GLY A 16 32.38 -19.92 18.24
C GLY A 16 32.50 -18.50 17.66
N SER A 17 31.80 -18.21 16.55
CA SER A 17 31.65 -16.81 16.11
C SER A 17 30.77 -16.04 17.10
N ASP A 18 31.27 -14.94 17.68
CA ASP A 18 30.48 -14.07 18.55
C ASP A 18 29.21 -13.60 17.82
N ARG A 19 28.06 -14.08 18.29
CA ARG A 19 26.76 -13.75 17.73
C ARG A 19 26.45 -12.28 18.02
N LEU A 20 26.17 -11.51 16.98
CA LEU A 20 25.79 -10.10 17.11
C LEU A 20 24.35 -9.97 17.64
N TYR A 21 24.18 -10.00 18.95
CA TYR A 21 22.87 -10.01 19.62
C TYR A 21 22.03 -8.78 19.31
N TYR A 22 22.65 -7.62 19.14
CA TYR A 22 21.91 -6.40 18.84
C TYR A 22 21.16 -6.45 17.49
N LEU A 23 21.66 -7.20 16.50
CA LEU A 23 20.94 -7.38 15.23
C LEU A 23 19.67 -8.20 15.42
N ASP A 24 19.70 -9.19 16.31
CA ASP A 24 18.51 -9.97 16.65
C ASP A 24 17.50 -9.10 17.42
N TRP A 25 17.97 -8.25 18.34
CA TRP A 25 17.10 -7.29 19.04
C TRP A 25 16.47 -6.29 18.09
N LEU A 26 17.23 -5.72 17.16
CA LEU A 26 16.69 -4.79 16.16
C LEU A 26 15.63 -5.46 15.27
N ARG A 27 15.78 -6.74 14.92
CA ARG A 27 14.73 -7.50 14.20
C ARG A 27 13.47 -7.67 15.05
N VAL A 28 13.62 -8.06 16.32
CA VAL A 28 12.50 -8.24 17.25
C VAL A 28 11.78 -6.90 17.51
N PHE A 29 12.54 -5.83 17.69
CA PHE A 29 11.98 -4.48 17.82
C PHE A 29 11.23 -4.06 16.56
N ALA A 30 11.86 -4.19 15.39
CA ALA A 30 11.26 -3.78 14.12
C ALA A 30 9.96 -4.55 13.82
N ILE A 31 9.87 -5.85 14.16
CA ILE A 31 8.62 -6.61 13.92
C ILE A 31 7.48 -6.15 14.83
N VAL A 32 7.76 -5.75 16.06
CA VAL A 32 6.76 -5.15 16.95
C VAL A 32 6.31 -3.78 16.43
N VAL A 33 7.22 -2.99 15.86
CA VAL A 33 6.83 -1.71 15.23
C VAL A 33 5.97 -1.96 13.98
N VAL A 34 6.33 -2.91 13.10
CA VAL A 34 5.48 -3.31 11.96
C VAL A 34 4.09 -3.73 12.41
N PHE A 35 4.02 -4.55 13.46
CA PHE A 35 2.75 -4.95 14.05
C PHE A 35 1.88 -3.74 14.41
N LEU A 36 2.43 -2.79 15.15
CA LEU A 36 1.72 -1.58 15.57
C LEU A 36 1.37 -0.67 14.39
N ILE A 37 2.21 -0.58 13.35
CA ILE A 37 1.89 0.13 12.10
C ILE A 37 0.61 -0.46 11.50
N HIS A 38 0.53 -1.79 11.39
CA HIS A 38 -0.65 -2.43 10.81
C HIS A 38 -1.90 -2.28 11.66
N CYS A 39 -1.77 -2.23 13.00
CA CYS A 39 -2.88 -1.84 13.87
C CYS A 39 -3.31 -0.39 13.64
N SER A 40 -2.35 0.53 13.45
CA SER A 40 -2.63 1.95 13.28
C SER A 40 -3.29 2.26 11.94
N LYS A 41 -3.03 1.46 10.89
CA LYS A 41 -3.67 1.59 9.56
C LYS A 41 -5.19 1.62 9.61
N ILE A 42 -5.82 0.87 10.51
CA ILE A 42 -7.29 0.84 10.65
C ILE A 42 -7.85 2.24 11.00
N PHE A 43 -7.03 3.10 11.60
CA PHE A 43 -7.42 4.43 12.07
C PHE A 43 -6.73 5.57 11.31
N ASP A 44 -5.88 5.27 10.33
CA ASP A 44 -5.13 6.29 9.59
C ASP A 44 -5.99 7.01 8.55
N TYR A 45 -5.48 8.04 7.87
CA TYR A 45 -6.19 8.71 6.76
C TYR A 45 -5.94 8.08 5.38
N HIS A 46 -5.12 7.04 5.27
CA HIS A 46 -4.69 6.46 3.99
C HIS A 46 -5.41 5.16 3.63
N THR A 47 -5.97 4.47 4.61
CA THR A 47 -6.58 3.15 4.46
C THR A 47 -8.05 3.29 4.12
N THR A 48 -8.46 2.67 3.00
CA THR A 48 -9.77 2.85 2.39
C THR A 48 -10.67 1.62 2.45
N VAL A 49 -10.18 0.46 2.91
CA VAL A 49 -10.98 -0.77 2.88
C VAL A 49 -11.49 -1.18 4.26
N VAL A 50 -10.60 -1.64 5.14
CA VAL A 50 -10.95 -1.95 6.53
C VAL A 50 -10.51 -0.78 7.39
N PHE A 51 -11.47 0.05 7.81
CA PHE A 51 -11.16 1.26 8.57
C PHE A 51 -12.23 1.64 9.58
N ASN A 52 -11.80 2.30 10.65
CA ASN A 52 -12.70 2.94 11.60
C ASN A 52 -13.18 4.30 11.06
N PRO A 53 -14.48 4.64 11.13
CA PRO A 53 -15.00 5.91 10.63
C PRO A 53 -14.32 7.14 11.23
N VAL A 54 -14.00 7.11 12.52
CA VAL A 54 -13.24 8.16 13.21
C VAL A 54 -11.75 7.91 13.00
N ARG A 55 -11.06 8.82 12.31
CA ARG A 55 -9.63 8.73 12.02
C ARG A 55 -8.78 9.40 13.11
N SER A 56 -7.50 9.02 13.18
CA SER A 56 -6.53 9.60 14.11
C SER A 56 -5.31 10.17 13.39
N PRO A 57 -5.06 11.48 13.55
CA PRO A 57 -3.85 12.14 13.06
C PRO A 57 -2.57 11.55 13.66
N VAL A 58 -2.60 11.23 14.95
CA VAL A 58 -1.45 10.68 15.68
C VAL A 58 -1.09 9.29 15.15
N LEU A 59 -2.09 8.43 14.93
CA LEU A 59 -1.86 7.09 14.37
C LEU A 59 -1.43 7.13 12.90
N SER A 60 -1.87 8.14 12.15
CA SER A 60 -1.41 8.41 10.79
C SER A 60 0.05 8.88 10.78
N ALA A 61 0.41 9.82 11.64
CA ALA A 61 1.77 10.30 11.82
C ALA A 61 2.71 9.18 12.27
N PHE A 62 2.28 8.34 13.23
CA PHE A 62 3.04 7.17 13.66
C PHE A 62 3.31 6.19 12.51
N ARG A 63 2.29 5.93 11.68
CA ARG A 63 2.46 5.09 10.48
C ARG A 63 3.45 5.71 9.51
N GLU A 64 3.26 6.97 9.11
CA GLU A 64 4.13 7.66 8.15
C GLU A 64 5.57 7.70 8.63
N PHE A 65 5.78 8.10 9.90
CA PHE A 65 7.08 8.05 10.56
C PHE A 65 7.74 6.66 10.47
N SER A 66 7.01 5.63 10.86
CA SER A 66 7.59 4.28 10.98
C SER A 66 7.92 3.68 9.60
N LEU A 67 7.11 3.95 8.58
CA LEU A 67 7.37 3.49 7.21
C LEU A 67 8.65 4.09 6.60
N LEU A 68 9.15 5.22 7.10
CA LEU A 68 10.40 5.81 6.64
C LEU A 68 11.60 4.89 6.86
N TRP A 69 11.66 4.16 7.98
CA TRP A 69 12.87 3.47 8.40
C TRP A 69 12.69 1.98 8.66
N VAL A 70 11.49 1.51 9.01
CA VAL A 70 11.27 0.11 9.43
C VAL A 70 11.57 -0.88 8.31
N MET A 71 10.99 -0.68 7.11
CA MET A 71 11.26 -1.56 5.97
C MET A 71 12.71 -1.46 5.48
N PRO A 72 13.30 -0.26 5.29
CA PRO A 72 14.72 -0.12 5.01
C PRO A 72 15.63 -0.82 6.03
N LEU A 73 15.34 -0.72 7.33
CA LEU A 73 16.07 -1.42 8.39
C LEU A 73 15.99 -2.94 8.20
N PHE A 74 14.81 -3.49 7.92
CA PHE A 74 14.66 -4.91 7.63
C PHE A 74 15.51 -5.38 6.43
N PHE A 75 15.61 -4.57 5.37
CA PHE A 75 16.49 -4.88 4.23
C PHE A 75 17.97 -4.84 4.63
N ILE A 76 18.41 -3.83 5.38
CA ILE A 76 19.77 -3.74 5.92
C ILE A 76 20.11 -4.97 6.80
N LEU A 77 19.22 -5.33 7.73
CA LEU A 77 19.41 -6.46 8.64
C LEU A 77 19.43 -7.82 7.91
N SER A 78 18.71 -7.91 6.78
CA SER A 78 18.70 -9.08 5.91
C SER A 78 19.97 -9.18 5.05
N GLY A 79 20.48 -8.05 4.53
CA GLY A 79 21.78 -7.99 3.87
C GLY A 79 22.93 -8.38 4.81
N ALA A 80 22.91 -7.87 6.04
CA ALA A 80 23.84 -8.26 7.09
C ALA A 80 23.77 -9.78 7.38
N ALA A 81 22.56 -10.34 7.43
CA ALA A 81 22.37 -11.78 7.62
C ALA A 81 22.92 -12.63 6.47
N VAL A 82 22.96 -12.11 5.23
CA VAL A 82 23.62 -12.79 4.11
C VAL A 82 25.13 -12.82 4.33
N PHE A 83 25.75 -11.69 4.68
CA PHE A 83 27.18 -11.63 4.94
C PHE A 83 27.61 -12.58 6.06
N LEU A 84 26.85 -12.59 7.16
CA LEU A 84 27.10 -13.42 8.35
C LEU A 84 26.74 -14.91 8.16
N SER A 85 26.05 -15.27 7.07
CA SER A 85 25.67 -16.68 6.83
C SER A 85 26.83 -17.50 6.28
N LYS A 86 27.06 -18.69 6.86
CA LYS A 86 27.99 -19.69 6.32
C LYS A 86 27.42 -20.25 5.00
N GLY A 87 28.23 -20.40 3.96
CA GLY A 87 27.86 -21.13 2.73
C GLY A 87 27.49 -20.29 1.50
N THR A 88 27.69 -18.97 1.49
CA THR A 88 27.51 -18.14 0.27
C THR A 88 28.44 -18.55 -0.89
N ASP A 89 29.49 -19.31 -0.59
CA ASP A 89 30.47 -19.75 -1.58
C ASP A 89 29.95 -20.92 -2.44
N LYS A 90 28.88 -21.59 -1.99
CA LYS A 90 28.18 -22.64 -2.72
C LYS A 90 26.82 -22.12 -3.21
N LYS A 91 26.81 -21.59 -4.43
CA LYS A 91 25.65 -20.93 -5.06
C LYS A 91 24.34 -21.70 -4.88
N TRP A 92 24.34 -23.01 -5.17
CA TRP A 92 23.13 -23.83 -5.11
C TRP A 92 22.62 -24.08 -3.69
N GLU A 93 23.51 -24.32 -2.72
CA GLU A 93 23.12 -24.48 -1.32
C GLU A 93 22.53 -23.17 -0.76
N PHE A 94 23.09 -22.02 -1.15
CA PHE A 94 22.54 -20.71 -0.81
C PHE A 94 21.13 -20.53 -1.39
N ILE A 95 20.95 -20.71 -2.71
CA ILE A 95 19.62 -20.56 -3.36
C ILE A 95 18.60 -21.50 -2.71
N LYS A 96 18.94 -22.78 -2.54
CA LYS A 96 18.07 -23.77 -1.88
C LYS A 96 17.69 -23.33 -0.47
N SER A 97 18.65 -22.86 0.33
CA SER A 97 18.37 -22.38 1.69
C SER A 97 17.42 -21.20 1.73
N ARG A 98 17.54 -20.26 0.78
CA ARG A 98 16.66 -19.08 0.66
C ARG A 98 15.28 -19.47 0.15
N PHE A 99 15.21 -20.35 -0.84
CA PHE A 99 13.95 -20.90 -1.36
C PHE A 99 13.14 -21.57 -0.24
N LEU A 100 13.75 -22.50 0.50
CA LEU A 100 13.07 -23.24 1.57
C LEU A 100 12.67 -22.34 2.74
N ARG A 101 13.41 -21.26 3.01
CA ARG A 101 13.13 -20.36 4.13
C ARG A 101 12.13 -19.25 3.79
N LEU A 102 12.08 -18.80 2.54
CA LEU A 102 11.28 -17.63 2.13
C LEU A 102 10.10 -18.02 1.25
N LEU A 103 10.33 -18.77 0.16
CA LEU A 103 9.29 -19.10 -0.81
C LEU A 103 8.36 -20.20 -0.33
N VAL A 104 8.86 -21.21 0.40
CA VAL A 104 7.97 -22.25 0.95
C VAL A 104 6.90 -21.66 1.87
N PRO A 105 7.23 -20.80 2.86
CA PRO A 105 6.20 -20.14 3.66
C PRO A 105 5.30 -19.23 2.86
N LEU A 106 5.85 -18.47 1.91
CA LEU A 106 5.09 -17.54 1.07
C LEU A 106 4.06 -18.26 0.18
N ILE A 107 4.46 -19.37 -0.45
CA ILE A 107 3.60 -20.15 -1.34
C ILE A 107 2.59 -20.94 -0.52
N ILE A 108 3.04 -21.74 0.44
CA ILE A 108 2.17 -22.71 1.10
C ILE A 108 1.26 -22.03 2.11
N ILE A 109 1.85 -21.32 3.08
CA ILE A 109 1.09 -20.68 4.15
C ILE A 109 0.54 -19.33 3.68
N GLY A 110 1.37 -18.53 3.01
CA GLY A 110 1.00 -17.20 2.55
C GLY A 110 -0.16 -17.24 1.56
N THR A 111 -0.01 -17.96 0.44
CA THR A 111 -0.98 -17.92 -0.66
C THR A 111 -2.27 -18.68 -0.33
N PHE A 112 -2.22 -19.81 0.37
CA PHE A 112 -3.40 -20.66 0.58
C PHE A 112 -4.06 -20.54 1.95
N ILE A 113 -3.41 -19.91 2.94
CA ILE A 113 -3.98 -19.80 4.29
C ILE A 113 -4.12 -18.34 4.70
N ILE A 114 -3.06 -17.55 4.57
CA ILE A 114 -3.03 -16.16 5.06
C ILE A 114 -3.76 -15.20 4.12
N ASN A 115 -3.43 -15.23 2.83
CA ASN A 115 -3.98 -14.32 1.84
C ASN A 115 -5.49 -14.50 1.63
N PRO A 116 -6.06 -15.72 1.60
CA PRO A 116 -7.51 -15.89 1.49
C PRO A 116 -8.26 -15.26 2.65
N VAL A 117 -7.73 -15.37 3.89
CA VAL A 117 -8.33 -14.73 5.07
C VAL A 117 -8.28 -13.21 4.94
N TYR A 118 -7.13 -12.67 4.52
CA TYR A 118 -6.99 -11.23 4.29
C TYR A 118 -7.99 -10.71 3.25
N VAL A 119 -8.02 -11.32 2.06
CA VAL A 119 -8.91 -10.92 0.96
C VAL A 119 -10.38 -11.13 1.33
N TYR A 120 -10.71 -12.21 2.04
CA TYR A 120 -12.08 -12.43 2.52
C TYR A 120 -12.57 -11.29 3.42
N ILE A 121 -11.76 -10.88 4.40
CA ILE A 121 -12.13 -9.77 5.30
C ILE A 121 -12.23 -8.46 4.52
N GLU A 122 -11.36 -8.25 3.52
CA GLU A 122 -11.45 -7.10 2.62
C GLU A 122 -12.80 -7.07 1.88
N ARG A 123 -13.18 -8.19 1.26
CA ARG A 123 -14.45 -8.34 0.52
C ARG A 123 -15.68 -8.25 1.43
N LEU A 124 -15.57 -8.78 2.65
CA LEU A 124 -16.62 -8.69 3.65
C LEU A 124 -16.82 -7.23 4.11
N SER A 125 -15.73 -6.49 4.30
CA SER A 125 -15.75 -5.08 4.67
C SER A 125 -16.24 -4.17 3.55
N SER A 126 -16.00 -4.52 2.29
CA SER A 126 -16.51 -3.77 1.12
C SER A 126 -17.94 -4.14 0.72
N GLY A 127 -18.54 -5.14 1.37
CA GLY A 127 -19.89 -5.63 1.03
C GLY A 127 -19.96 -6.46 -0.26
N GLU A 128 -18.80 -6.86 -0.80
CA GLU A 128 -18.70 -7.73 -1.99
C GLU A 128 -19.04 -9.19 -1.67
N THR A 129 -19.00 -9.59 -0.40
CA THR A 129 -19.49 -10.89 0.06
C THR A 129 -20.21 -10.78 1.41
N SER A 130 -21.13 -11.70 1.67
CA SER A 130 -21.82 -11.88 2.96
C SER A 130 -21.85 -13.34 3.41
N THR A 131 -21.24 -14.24 2.63
CA THR A 131 -21.19 -15.68 2.94
C THR A 131 -20.09 -15.97 3.96
N GLY A 132 -20.20 -17.13 4.64
CA GLY A 132 -19.15 -17.60 5.52
C GLY A 132 -17.86 -17.92 4.76
N PHE A 133 -16.70 -17.80 5.43
CA PHE A 133 -15.38 -17.98 4.81
C PHE A 133 -15.24 -19.26 3.97
N PHE A 134 -15.68 -20.41 4.48
CA PHE A 134 -15.57 -21.68 3.75
C PHE A 134 -16.43 -21.75 2.48
N GLN A 135 -17.56 -21.05 2.46
CA GLN A 135 -18.41 -20.93 1.27
C GLN A 135 -17.81 -19.95 0.26
N TRP A 136 -17.13 -18.90 0.73
CA TRP A 136 -16.46 -17.93 -0.13
C TRP A 136 -15.12 -18.45 -0.69
N TYR A 137 -14.41 -19.34 0.02
CA TYR A 137 -13.06 -19.77 -0.33
C TYR A 137 -12.86 -20.24 -1.79
N PRO A 138 -13.80 -20.97 -2.43
CA PRO A 138 -13.66 -21.30 -3.85
C PRO A 138 -13.54 -20.07 -4.77
N GLN A 139 -14.14 -18.94 -4.39
CA GLN A 139 -14.08 -17.67 -5.11
C GLN A 139 -12.73 -16.94 -4.95
N PHE A 140 -11.87 -17.39 -4.02
CA PHE A 140 -10.51 -16.87 -3.90
C PHE A 140 -9.72 -17.05 -5.20
N PHE A 141 -10.03 -18.09 -5.98
CA PHE A 141 -9.36 -18.39 -7.25
C PHE A 141 -9.98 -17.64 -8.45
N ASP A 142 -10.88 -16.69 -8.22
CA ASP A 142 -11.51 -15.91 -9.29
C ASP A 142 -10.70 -14.63 -9.58
N GLY A 143 -9.94 -14.66 -10.69
CA GLY A 143 -9.16 -13.53 -11.18
C GLY A 143 -7.95 -13.15 -10.30
N MET A 144 -7.05 -12.33 -10.84
CA MET A 144 -5.86 -11.87 -10.12
C MET A 144 -6.17 -10.70 -9.19
N TYR A 145 -5.73 -10.81 -7.94
CA TYR A 145 -5.77 -9.74 -6.95
C TYR A 145 -4.96 -8.53 -7.43
N GLY A 146 -5.48 -7.33 -7.19
CA GLY A 146 -4.95 -6.08 -7.78
C GLY A 146 -5.51 -5.74 -9.17
N PHE A 147 -6.01 -6.72 -9.92
CA PHE A 147 -6.66 -6.55 -11.22
C PHE A 147 -8.18 -6.83 -11.18
N GLY A 148 -8.79 -6.64 -10.01
CA GLY A 148 -10.22 -6.85 -9.79
C GLY A 148 -10.62 -8.27 -9.36
N GLY A 149 -9.68 -9.21 -9.29
CA GLY A 149 -9.92 -10.56 -8.78
C GLY A 149 -9.58 -10.75 -7.30
N ASN A 150 -9.58 -12.00 -6.84
CA ASN A 150 -9.32 -12.40 -5.46
C ASN A 150 -7.99 -13.14 -5.26
N PHE A 151 -7.45 -13.76 -6.32
CA PHE A 151 -6.30 -14.64 -6.21
C PHE A 151 -5.02 -13.82 -6.04
N ALA A 152 -4.42 -13.89 -4.84
CA ALA A 152 -3.20 -13.16 -4.50
C ALA A 152 -2.01 -14.12 -4.29
N PRO A 153 -1.44 -14.72 -5.36
CA PRO A 153 -0.31 -15.62 -5.23
C PRO A 153 0.96 -14.86 -4.88
N LEU A 154 1.89 -15.55 -4.21
CA LEU A 154 3.24 -15.04 -3.93
C LEU A 154 3.27 -13.73 -3.14
N GLY A 155 2.21 -13.41 -2.41
CA GLY A 155 2.12 -12.18 -1.63
C GLY A 155 1.84 -10.92 -2.44
N GLN A 156 1.54 -11.03 -3.74
CA GLN A 156 1.21 -9.88 -4.60
C GLN A 156 0.06 -9.05 -4.02
N GLY A 157 0.32 -7.76 -3.80
CA GLY A 157 -0.66 -6.82 -3.24
C GLY A 157 -1.03 -7.02 -1.76
N THR A 158 -0.38 -7.96 -1.06
CA THR A 158 -0.59 -8.23 0.37
C THR A 158 0.63 -7.81 1.19
N HIS A 159 0.60 -7.94 2.52
CA HIS A 159 1.77 -7.64 3.37
C HIS A 159 2.97 -8.57 3.18
N LEU A 160 2.79 -9.72 2.51
CA LEU A 160 3.80 -10.78 2.36
C LEU A 160 4.89 -10.49 1.30
N TRP A 161 4.75 -9.40 0.54
CA TRP A 161 5.68 -8.95 -0.52
C TRP A 161 7.16 -8.93 -0.11
N TYR A 162 7.45 -8.65 1.17
CA TYR A 162 8.83 -8.57 1.66
C TYR A 162 9.60 -9.89 1.49
N LEU A 163 8.94 -11.05 1.62
CA LEU A 163 9.59 -12.37 1.44
C LEU A 163 9.99 -12.61 -0.02
N GLU A 164 9.12 -12.21 -0.94
CA GLU A 164 9.37 -12.27 -2.37
C GLU A 164 10.56 -11.39 -2.73
N PHE A 165 10.55 -10.13 -2.27
CA PHE A 165 11.61 -9.16 -2.53
C PHE A 165 12.95 -9.63 -1.97
N LEU A 166 12.98 -10.16 -0.74
CA LEU A 166 14.20 -10.74 -0.18
C LEU A 166 14.75 -11.88 -1.02
N PHE A 167 13.89 -12.74 -1.55
CA PHE A 167 14.32 -13.84 -2.42
C PHE A 167 14.89 -13.30 -3.74
N ILE A 168 14.17 -12.41 -4.42
CA ILE A 168 14.59 -11.80 -5.68
C ILE A 168 15.91 -11.04 -5.51
N TYR A 169 16.04 -10.19 -4.49
CA TYR A 169 17.28 -9.44 -4.24
C TYR A 169 18.44 -10.35 -3.87
N SER A 170 18.18 -11.45 -3.15
CA SER A 170 19.21 -12.46 -2.88
C SER A 170 19.72 -13.12 -4.16
N LEU A 171 18.88 -13.28 -5.19
CA LEU A 171 19.28 -13.82 -6.49
C LEU A 171 20.02 -12.77 -7.33
N ILE A 172 19.49 -11.56 -7.44
CA ILE A 172 20.09 -10.45 -8.21
C ILE A 172 21.50 -10.15 -7.69
N LEU A 173 21.69 -10.07 -6.37
CA LEU A 173 22.99 -9.77 -5.77
C LEU A 173 23.85 -11.01 -5.52
N LEU A 174 23.36 -12.22 -5.83
CA LEU A 174 24.14 -13.45 -5.66
C LEU A 174 25.54 -13.37 -6.31
N PRO A 175 25.69 -12.86 -7.56
CA PRO A 175 27.01 -12.73 -8.18
C PRO A 175 27.97 -11.85 -7.36
N LEU A 176 27.44 -10.87 -6.62
CA LEU A 176 28.22 -9.93 -5.82
C LEU A 176 28.57 -10.47 -4.43
N PHE A 177 27.79 -11.42 -3.90
CA PHE A 177 28.01 -12.06 -2.61
C PHE A 177 29.03 -13.21 -2.65
N VAL A 178 29.17 -13.88 -3.79
CA VAL A 178 30.07 -15.03 -3.94
C VAL A 178 31.51 -14.61 -3.71
N ARG A 179 32.20 -15.26 -2.75
CA ARG A 179 33.61 -15.03 -2.51
C ARG A 179 34.43 -15.74 -3.59
N SER A 180 35.35 -15.01 -4.20
CA SER A 180 36.22 -15.60 -5.22
C SER A 180 37.22 -16.55 -4.57
N LYS A 181 37.31 -17.80 -5.07
CA LYS A 181 38.31 -18.78 -4.60
C LYS A 181 39.75 -18.25 -4.68
N LYS A 182 40.06 -17.39 -5.65
CA LYS A 182 41.40 -16.81 -5.85
C LYS A 182 41.73 -15.64 -4.91
N ARG A 183 40.73 -14.92 -4.40
CA ARG A 183 40.91 -13.68 -3.63
C ARG A 183 40.32 -13.73 -2.21
N GLY A 184 39.59 -14.79 -1.85
CA GLY A 184 38.94 -14.96 -0.54
C GLY A 184 37.78 -13.99 -0.24
N THR A 185 37.68 -12.87 -0.95
CA THR A 185 36.74 -11.78 -0.68
C THR A 185 35.74 -11.58 -1.83
N SER A 186 34.49 -11.22 -1.47
CA SER A 186 33.41 -10.89 -2.41
C SER A 186 33.57 -9.48 -2.99
N PHE A 187 32.85 -9.14 -4.07
CA PHE A 187 32.94 -7.82 -4.69
C PHE A 187 32.52 -6.70 -3.72
N LEU A 188 31.38 -6.87 -3.04
CA LEU A 188 30.92 -5.91 -2.06
C LEU A 188 31.91 -5.75 -0.90
N SER A 189 32.53 -6.83 -0.43
CA SER A 189 33.58 -6.73 0.59
C SER A 189 34.77 -5.86 0.13
N ARG A 190 35.17 -5.93 -1.14
CA ARG A 190 36.22 -5.05 -1.67
C ARG A 190 35.77 -3.60 -1.79
N LEU A 191 34.53 -3.41 -2.25
CA LEU A 191 33.93 -2.07 -2.36
C LEU A 191 33.88 -1.40 -0.98
N SER A 192 33.55 -2.16 0.06
CA SER A 192 33.47 -1.68 1.45
C SER A 192 34.77 -1.06 1.99
N MET A 193 35.94 -1.36 1.40
CA MET A 193 37.21 -0.71 1.78
C MET A 193 37.19 0.80 1.53
N HIS A 194 36.52 1.23 0.46
CA HIS A 194 36.37 2.65 0.11
C HIS A 194 35.37 3.36 1.03
N PHE A 195 34.43 2.61 1.62
CA PHE A 195 33.40 3.11 2.52
C PHE A 195 33.78 3.09 4.00
N GLY A 196 35.02 2.71 4.33
CA GLY A 196 35.54 2.73 5.70
C GLY A 196 35.82 4.12 6.27
N LYS A 197 35.73 5.18 5.46
CA LYS A 197 35.92 6.57 5.89
C LYS A 197 34.57 7.20 6.29
N PRO A 198 34.50 8.04 7.35
CA PRO A 198 33.24 8.63 7.83
C PRO A 198 32.42 9.38 6.77
N TRP A 199 33.09 10.13 5.90
CA TRP A 199 32.42 10.87 4.82
C TRP A 199 31.83 9.95 3.75
N ALA A 200 32.44 8.80 3.48
CA ALA A 200 31.94 7.86 2.49
C ALA A 200 30.65 7.19 2.98
N LEU A 201 30.55 6.91 4.28
CA LEU A 201 29.31 6.44 4.93
C LEU A 201 28.20 7.49 4.86
N PHE A 202 28.55 8.78 4.97
CA PHE A 202 27.60 9.87 4.81
C PHE A 202 27.01 9.86 3.40
N PHE A 203 27.79 9.77 2.33
CA PHE A 203 27.26 9.87 0.96
C PHE A 203 26.46 8.66 0.46
N LEU A 204 26.33 7.57 1.24
CA LEU A 204 25.51 6.42 0.85
C LEU A 204 24.01 6.72 0.76
N PHE A 205 23.49 7.82 1.33
CA PHE A 205 22.10 8.21 1.10
C PHE A 205 21.84 8.75 -0.32
N LEU A 206 22.88 9.21 -1.04
CA LEU A 206 22.70 9.88 -2.34
C LEU A 206 22.06 8.97 -3.39
N PRO A 207 22.53 7.72 -3.61
CA PRO A 207 21.88 6.83 -4.58
C PRO A 207 20.43 6.51 -4.19
N ILE A 208 20.16 6.28 -2.90
CA ILE A 208 18.80 6.03 -2.39
C ILE A 208 17.89 7.23 -2.71
N SER A 209 18.37 8.44 -2.41
CA SER A 209 17.61 9.68 -2.63
C SER A 209 17.38 9.97 -4.10
N ALA A 210 18.40 9.70 -4.93
CA ALA A 210 18.30 9.87 -6.38
C ALA A 210 17.25 8.92 -6.97
N PHE A 211 17.23 7.64 -6.59
CA PHE A 211 16.21 6.70 -7.07
C PHE A 211 14.82 7.02 -6.52
N ALA A 212 14.69 7.37 -5.23
CA ALA A 212 13.42 7.76 -4.65
C ALA A 212 12.80 8.97 -5.37
N ALA A 213 13.61 9.97 -5.70
CA ALA A 213 13.21 11.13 -6.50
C ALA A 213 12.94 10.77 -7.97
N ALA A 214 13.80 9.97 -8.61
CA ALA A 214 13.63 9.58 -10.01
C ALA A 214 12.31 8.83 -10.24
N PHE A 215 11.94 7.91 -9.34
CA PHE A 215 10.65 7.20 -9.43
C PHE A 215 9.45 8.13 -9.33
N GLU A 216 9.57 9.25 -8.62
CA GLU A 216 8.53 10.29 -8.62
C GLU A 216 8.46 11.01 -9.96
N ILE A 217 9.61 11.48 -10.45
CA ILE A 217 9.72 12.25 -11.70
C ILE A 217 9.14 11.49 -12.89
N ILE A 218 9.44 10.20 -12.99
CA ILE A 218 9.00 9.36 -14.13
C ILE A 218 7.56 8.84 -13.98
N GLY A 219 6.81 9.31 -12.97
CA GLY A 219 5.41 8.93 -12.76
C GLY A 219 5.22 7.52 -12.19
N LEU A 220 6.30 6.85 -11.74
CA LEU A 220 6.24 5.52 -11.13
C LEU A 220 6.09 5.56 -9.60
N GLY A 221 5.74 6.72 -9.03
CA GLY A 221 5.59 6.87 -7.57
C GLY A 221 4.57 5.93 -6.93
N GLY A 222 3.61 5.41 -7.71
CA GLY A 222 2.61 4.44 -7.26
C GLY A 222 3.19 3.06 -6.88
N VAL A 223 4.40 2.71 -7.32
CA VAL A 223 5.04 1.43 -6.92
C VAL A 223 5.44 1.39 -5.44
N ARG A 224 5.40 2.54 -4.75
CA ARG A 224 5.75 2.68 -3.32
C ARG A 224 4.64 2.20 -2.36
N VAL A 225 3.52 1.69 -2.89
CA VAL A 225 2.45 1.07 -2.10
C VAL A 225 2.99 -0.09 -1.24
N MET A 226 4.12 -0.70 -1.60
CA MET A 226 4.82 -1.74 -0.85
C MET A 226 5.72 -1.15 0.25
N GLY A 227 5.14 -0.59 1.30
CA GLY A 227 5.88 -0.17 2.49
C GLY A 227 6.64 1.17 2.38
N GLY A 228 6.29 2.01 1.39
CA GLY A 228 6.70 3.42 1.36
C GLY A 228 7.93 3.76 0.52
N TRP A 229 8.57 2.77 -0.11
CA TRP A 229 9.76 2.93 -0.97
C TRP A 229 9.65 2.14 -2.26
N ASP A 230 10.44 2.53 -3.25
CA ASP A 230 10.53 1.84 -4.53
C ASP A 230 11.43 0.58 -4.45
N PRO A 231 11.25 -0.38 -5.37
CA PRO A 231 12.05 -1.60 -5.38
C PRO A 231 13.57 -1.39 -5.54
N ILE A 232 14.03 -0.30 -6.15
CA ILE A 232 15.47 -0.09 -6.33
C ILE A 232 16.10 0.43 -5.05
N SER A 233 15.44 1.36 -4.36
CA SER A 233 15.85 1.81 -3.03
C SER A 233 15.96 0.65 -2.03
N TYR A 234 15.01 -0.29 -2.02
CA TYR A 234 15.11 -1.48 -1.17
C TYR A 234 16.28 -2.41 -1.54
N LEU A 235 16.56 -2.58 -2.83
CA LEU A 235 17.75 -3.33 -3.28
C LEU A 235 19.04 -2.66 -2.78
N LEU A 236 19.11 -1.33 -2.81
CA LEU A 236 20.23 -0.56 -2.28
C LEU A 236 20.38 -0.77 -0.76
N PHE A 237 19.31 -0.58 0.03
CA PHE A 237 19.33 -0.85 1.47
C PHE A 237 19.81 -2.28 1.78
N PHE A 238 19.32 -3.28 1.04
CA PHE A 238 19.74 -4.66 1.21
C PHE A 238 21.23 -4.85 0.89
N SER A 239 21.73 -4.26 -0.19
CA SER A 239 23.15 -4.30 -0.56
C SER A 239 24.05 -3.59 0.48
N TYR A 240 23.59 -2.46 1.03
CA TYR A 240 24.31 -1.68 2.03
C TYR A 240 24.42 -2.44 3.35
N GLY A 241 23.41 -3.23 3.69
CA GLY A 241 23.46 -4.13 4.83
C GLY A 241 24.58 -5.16 4.72
N TYR A 242 24.85 -5.70 3.52
CA TYR A 242 26.01 -6.56 3.31
C TYR A 242 27.33 -5.77 3.41
N LEU A 243 27.39 -4.60 2.76
CA LEU A 243 28.58 -3.75 2.71
C LEU A 243 29.06 -3.28 4.09
N ILE A 244 28.13 -2.81 4.94
CA ILE A 244 28.43 -2.32 6.28
C ILE A 244 29.11 -3.40 7.12
N PHE A 245 28.58 -4.62 7.06
CA PHE A 245 29.04 -5.73 7.89
C PHE A 245 30.26 -6.44 7.31
N SER A 246 30.60 -6.18 6.04
CA SER A 246 31.80 -6.74 5.43
C SER A 246 33.11 -6.03 5.79
N ASN A 247 33.05 -4.92 6.54
CA ASN A 247 34.23 -4.17 6.97
C ASN A 247 34.06 -3.65 8.41
N ALA A 248 34.94 -4.12 9.32
CA ALA A 248 34.94 -3.75 10.73
C ALA A 248 35.01 -2.24 10.97
N ARG A 249 35.78 -1.50 10.14
CA ARG A 249 35.97 -0.04 10.27
C ARG A 249 34.67 0.73 10.07
N ILE A 250 33.74 0.21 9.26
CA ILE A 250 32.42 0.82 9.07
C ILE A 250 31.62 0.68 10.36
N GLY A 251 31.67 -0.47 11.03
CA GLY A 251 31.04 -0.69 12.33
C GLY A 251 31.53 0.29 13.40
N GLU A 252 32.84 0.51 13.49
CA GLU A 252 33.44 1.51 14.38
C GLU A 252 32.97 2.93 14.07
N THR A 253 32.91 3.28 12.78
CA THR A 253 32.43 4.58 12.30
C THR A 253 30.96 4.78 12.68
N ILE A 254 30.10 3.80 12.42
CA ILE A 254 28.69 3.82 12.83
C ILE A 254 28.57 4.00 14.34
N SER A 255 29.33 3.22 15.11
CA SER A 255 29.33 3.35 16.57
C SER A 255 29.70 4.78 16.99
N LYS A 256 30.75 5.37 16.43
CA LYS A 256 31.20 6.73 16.77
C LYS A 256 30.17 7.81 16.42
N TYR A 257 29.61 7.79 15.20
CA TYR A 257 28.79 8.89 14.69
C TYR A 257 27.27 8.69 14.86
N SER A 258 26.81 7.48 15.24
CA SER A 258 25.37 7.19 15.39
C SER A 258 24.55 8.17 16.24
N PRO A 259 25.06 8.79 17.33
CA PRO A 259 24.26 9.77 18.07
C PRO A 259 23.96 11.02 17.25
N ILE A 260 24.90 11.44 16.40
CA ILE A 260 24.73 12.59 15.50
C ILE A 260 23.68 12.25 14.46
N TYR A 261 23.80 11.07 13.82
CA TYR A 261 22.79 10.60 12.87
C TYR A 261 21.41 10.46 13.51
N LEU A 262 21.32 9.97 14.75
CA LEU A 262 20.06 9.84 15.47
C LEU A 262 19.47 11.22 15.81
N ALA A 263 20.28 12.18 16.27
CA ALA A 263 19.82 13.54 16.52
C ALA A 263 19.30 14.21 15.24
N VAL A 264 20.05 14.09 14.13
CA VAL A 264 19.63 14.57 12.81
C VAL A 264 18.34 13.87 12.36
N ALA A 265 18.23 12.55 12.54
CA ALA A 265 17.03 11.80 12.19
C ALA A 265 15.80 12.29 12.95
N LEU A 266 15.93 12.55 14.26
CA LEU A 266 14.84 13.05 15.10
C LEU A 266 14.38 14.45 14.65
N ILE A 267 15.32 15.37 14.41
CA ILE A 267 15.02 16.73 13.95
C ILE A 267 14.32 16.68 12.57
N LEU A 268 14.89 15.97 11.62
CA LEU A 268 14.34 15.85 10.27
C LEU A 268 12.99 15.11 10.27
N THR A 269 12.78 14.16 11.17
CA THR A 269 11.47 13.50 11.34
C THR A 269 10.43 14.47 11.86
N ALA A 270 10.76 15.26 12.87
CA ALA A 270 9.85 16.27 13.41
C ALA A 270 9.43 17.25 12.31
N LEU A 271 10.39 17.77 11.54
CA LEU A 271 10.11 18.65 10.41
C LEU A 271 9.29 17.97 9.30
N TYR A 272 9.59 16.71 8.98
CA TYR A 272 8.85 15.94 7.97
C TYR A 272 7.40 15.69 8.39
N VAL A 273 7.18 15.21 9.61
CA VAL A 273 5.83 14.92 10.14
C VAL A 273 5.04 16.21 10.29
N ASP A 274 5.67 17.28 10.80
CA ASP A 274 5.06 18.60 10.91
C ASP A 274 4.65 19.14 9.54
N SER A 275 5.58 19.20 8.59
CA SER A 275 5.27 19.67 7.23
C SER A 275 4.26 18.81 6.49
N HIS A 276 4.25 17.50 6.68
CA HIS A 276 3.33 16.58 5.99
C HIS A 276 1.88 16.68 6.49
N PHE A 277 1.69 16.85 7.80
CA PHE A 277 0.37 16.94 8.45
C PHE A 277 -0.06 18.37 8.80
N GLY A 278 0.82 19.36 8.58
CA GLY A 278 0.56 20.77 8.82
C GLY A 278 0.25 21.10 10.29
N PHE A 279 0.97 20.49 11.25
CA PHE A 279 0.72 20.74 12.69
C PHE A 279 1.03 22.20 13.06
N ASN A 280 2.19 22.69 12.66
CA ASN A 280 2.64 24.07 12.78
C ASN A 280 3.19 24.60 11.44
N LEU A 281 3.78 23.71 10.63
CA LEU A 281 4.47 24.08 9.38
C LEU A 281 3.62 23.70 8.17
N LYS A 282 2.97 24.69 7.53
CA LYS A 282 2.23 24.49 6.28
C LYS A 282 3.07 24.94 5.09
N ILE A 283 3.45 23.99 4.24
CA ILE A 283 4.24 24.26 3.03
C ILE A 283 3.44 23.78 1.82
N PRO A 284 3.04 24.68 0.90
CA PRO A 284 2.34 24.30 -0.33
C PRO A 284 3.09 23.19 -1.09
N GLY A 285 2.39 22.11 -1.44
CA GLY A 285 2.95 20.96 -2.15
C GLY A 285 3.71 19.94 -1.30
N VAL A 286 4.07 20.25 -0.04
CA VAL A 286 4.64 19.29 0.93
C VAL A 286 3.57 18.79 1.89
N THR A 287 2.70 19.70 2.37
CA THR A 287 1.60 19.36 3.27
C THR A 287 0.55 18.56 2.53
N ARG A 288 0.29 17.35 3.00
CA ARG A 288 -0.61 16.37 2.39
C ARG A 288 -1.94 16.27 3.13
N HIS A 289 -1.92 16.45 4.45
CA HIS A 289 -3.11 16.44 5.28
C HIS A 289 -3.21 17.77 6.02
N ASP A 290 -4.34 18.47 5.89
CA ASP A 290 -4.60 19.67 6.69
C ASP A 290 -5.48 19.35 7.88
N LEU A 291 -4.87 19.27 9.06
CA LEU A 291 -5.58 18.95 10.30
C LEU A 291 -6.48 20.06 10.82
N LEU A 292 -6.24 21.31 10.45
CA LEU A 292 -7.12 22.43 10.81
C LEU A 292 -8.44 22.39 10.02
N ASN A 293 -8.46 21.66 8.89
CA ASN A 293 -9.62 21.43 8.05
C ASN A 293 -10.05 19.95 8.08
N ASN A 294 -10.22 19.38 9.28
CA ASN A 294 -10.67 18.00 9.51
C ASN A 294 -9.82 16.88 8.88
N GLY A 295 -8.55 17.15 8.55
CA GLY A 295 -7.64 16.18 7.92
C GLY A 295 -7.79 16.10 6.39
N ALA A 296 -8.32 17.16 5.76
CA ALA A 296 -8.49 17.25 4.32
C ALA A 296 -7.20 16.87 3.57
N LEU A 297 -7.31 16.00 2.58
CA LEU A 297 -6.19 15.64 1.71
C LEU A 297 -5.98 16.80 0.72
N LEU A 298 -4.80 17.40 0.76
CA LEU A 298 -4.41 18.49 -0.15
C LEU A 298 -3.90 17.94 -1.50
N PRO A 299 -4.01 18.71 -2.58
CA PRO A 299 -3.53 18.33 -3.91
C PRO A 299 -2.04 17.97 -3.92
N LEU A 300 -1.67 16.94 -4.68
CA LEU A 300 -0.27 16.48 -4.75
C LEU A 300 0.51 17.29 -5.79
N ASN A 301 1.44 18.11 -5.34
CA ASN A 301 2.43 18.70 -6.24
C ASN A 301 3.60 17.72 -6.44
N HIS A 302 3.60 17.01 -7.56
CA HIS A 302 4.62 16.00 -7.89
C HIS A 302 6.05 16.56 -7.93
N SER A 303 6.24 17.80 -8.36
CA SER A 303 7.57 18.45 -8.41
C SER A 303 8.13 18.70 -7.02
N VAL A 304 7.31 19.21 -6.11
CA VAL A 304 7.70 19.42 -4.70
C VAL A 304 7.86 18.07 -4.00
N TRP A 305 6.96 17.12 -4.27
CA TRP A 305 7.02 15.79 -3.68
C TRP A 305 8.28 15.01 -4.09
N THR A 306 8.80 15.24 -5.30
CA THR A 306 10.10 14.69 -5.76
C THR A 306 11.23 15.09 -4.82
N VAL A 307 11.28 16.36 -4.43
CA VAL A 307 12.28 16.86 -3.49
C VAL A 307 12.09 16.21 -2.12
N VAL A 308 10.84 16.07 -1.67
CA VAL A 308 10.52 15.34 -0.44
C VAL A 308 11.00 13.90 -0.50
N GLN A 309 10.83 13.20 -1.64
CA GLN A 309 11.36 11.84 -1.81
C GLN A 309 12.88 11.77 -1.69
N GLY A 310 13.59 12.74 -2.28
CA GLY A 310 15.04 12.86 -2.09
C GLY A 310 15.42 13.03 -0.62
N PHE A 311 14.74 13.92 0.11
CA PHE A 311 14.98 14.12 1.53
C PHE A 311 14.63 12.90 2.40
N ARG A 312 13.59 12.14 2.04
CA ARG A 312 13.24 10.89 2.72
C ARG A 312 14.42 9.92 2.69
N GLY A 313 15.17 9.87 1.58
CA GLY A 313 16.38 9.03 1.45
C GLY A 313 17.45 9.32 2.50
N LEU A 314 17.77 10.61 2.71
CA LEU A 314 18.64 11.05 3.80
C LEU A 314 18.07 10.68 5.17
N LEU A 315 16.78 10.96 5.39
CA LEU A 315 16.11 10.72 6.66
C LEU A 315 16.15 9.24 7.07
N ALA A 316 15.81 8.34 6.15
CA ALA A 316 15.86 6.91 6.37
C ALA A 316 17.28 6.42 6.66
N TRP A 317 18.26 6.94 5.92
CA TRP A 317 19.66 6.62 6.16
C TRP A 317 20.12 7.04 7.57
N CYS A 318 19.77 8.25 8.00
CA CYS A 318 20.06 8.72 9.36
C CYS A 318 19.42 7.82 10.43
N TRP A 319 18.17 7.42 10.25
CA TRP A 319 17.53 6.45 11.14
C TRP A 319 18.24 5.10 11.17
N ILE A 320 18.64 4.55 10.02
CA ILE A 320 19.34 3.27 9.95
C ILE A 320 20.66 3.33 10.73
N ILE A 321 21.49 4.33 10.48
CA ILE A 321 22.78 4.48 11.16
C ILE A 321 22.59 4.74 12.66
N GLY A 322 21.61 5.59 13.02
CA GLY A 322 21.23 5.86 14.40
C GLY A 322 20.79 4.60 15.14
N LEU A 323 19.89 3.80 14.57
CA LEU A 323 19.37 2.56 15.16
C LEU A 323 20.42 1.45 15.23
N LEU A 324 21.27 1.29 14.21
CA LEU A 324 22.37 0.33 14.24
C LEU A 324 23.35 0.64 15.37
N GLY A 325 23.73 1.91 15.54
CA GLY A 325 24.63 2.32 16.61
C GLY A 325 23.98 2.30 18.00
N LEU A 326 22.70 2.68 18.10
CA LEU A 326 21.93 2.56 19.35
C LEU A 326 21.78 1.10 19.77
N GLY A 327 21.44 0.22 18.82
CA GLY A 327 21.37 -1.21 19.04
C GLY A 327 22.71 -1.77 19.50
N TYR A 328 23.81 -1.41 18.85
CA TYR A 328 25.15 -1.83 19.26
C TYR A 328 25.49 -1.40 20.69
N ARG A 329 25.20 -0.15 21.07
CA ARG A 329 25.52 0.41 22.40
C ARG A 329 24.63 -0.11 23.53
N LEU A 330 23.33 -0.30 23.27
CA LEU A 330 22.33 -0.58 24.31
C LEU A 330 21.81 -2.02 24.29
N MET A 331 21.80 -2.68 23.14
CA MET A 331 21.10 -3.96 22.93
C MET A 331 22.06 -5.12 22.64
N ASN A 332 23.35 -5.02 22.98
CA ASN A 332 24.28 -6.14 22.80
C ASN A 332 24.28 -7.12 23.98
N ILE A 333 23.08 -7.55 24.39
CA ILE A 333 22.86 -8.39 25.58
C ILE A 333 22.14 -9.66 25.16
N ASN A 334 22.65 -10.81 25.61
CA ASN A 334 21.97 -12.09 25.47
C ASN A 334 21.10 -12.38 26.70
N ASN A 335 19.86 -12.79 26.49
CA ASN A 335 18.97 -13.27 27.55
C ASN A 335 18.11 -14.43 27.03
N LYS A 336 17.33 -15.08 27.92
CA LYS A 336 16.48 -16.22 27.54
C LYS A 336 15.37 -15.86 26.55
N PHE A 337 14.97 -14.58 26.50
CA PHE A 337 13.91 -14.10 25.61
C PHE A 337 14.39 -13.94 24.17
N LEU A 338 15.60 -13.43 23.95
CA LEU A 338 16.09 -13.08 22.62
C LEU A 338 16.09 -14.26 21.61
N PRO A 339 16.55 -15.48 21.96
CA PRO A 339 16.44 -16.63 21.05
C PRO A 339 14.98 -16.96 20.70
N TYR A 340 14.07 -16.83 21.66
CA TYR A 340 12.64 -17.08 21.46
C TYR A 340 12.01 -16.01 20.55
N GLY A 341 12.25 -14.74 20.83
CA GLY A 341 11.77 -13.62 20.02
C GLY A 341 12.29 -13.69 18.58
N ASN A 342 13.60 -13.93 18.40
CA ASN A 342 14.21 -14.02 17.07
C ASN A 342 13.69 -15.22 16.26
N GLU A 343 13.42 -16.35 16.92
CA GLU A 343 12.79 -17.52 16.30
C GLU A 343 11.33 -17.22 15.86
N ALA A 344 10.61 -16.37 16.60
CA ALA A 344 9.21 -16.02 16.35
C ALA A 344 9.01 -14.94 15.26
N VAL A 345 10.03 -14.16 14.90
CA VAL A 345 9.91 -13.00 13.97
C VAL A 345 9.21 -13.38 12.65
N LEU A 346 9.66 -14.43 11.98
CA LEU A 346 9.12 -14.82 10.68
C LEU A 346 7.68 -15.38 10.77
N PRO A 347 7.37 -16.32 11.69
CA PRO A 347 5.98 -16.73 11.91
C PRO A 347 5.04 -15.57 12.26
N PHE A 348 5.49 -14.68 13.14
CA PHE A 348 4.72 -13.49 13.53
C PHE A 348 4.46 -12.60 12.32
N TYR A 349 5.50 -12.31 11.53
CA TYR A 349 5.38 -11.55 10.29
C TYR A 349 4.39 -12.18 9.31
N ILE A 350 4.38 -13.50 9.15
CA ILE A 350 3.45 -14.15 8.21
C ILE A 350 1.99 -13.94 8.65
N MET A 351 1.69 -14.08 9.94
CA MET A 351 0.32 -14.07 10.45
C MET A 351 -0.25 -12.69 10.79
N HIS A 352 0.60 -11.72 11.14
CA HIS A 352 0.12 -10.55 11.89
C HIS A 352 -0.99 -9.77 11.19
N HIS A 353 -0.84 -9.50 9.90
CA HIS A 353 -1.76 -8.60 9.21
C HIS A 353 -3.16 -9.20 9.02
N SER A 354 -3.26 -10.50 8.68
CA SER A 354 -4.57 -11.15 8.55
C SER A 354 -5.29 -11.22 9.89
N VAL A 355 -4.57 -11.54 10.98
CA VAL A 355 -5.14 -11.53 12.34
C VAL A 355 -5.59 -10.12 12.74
N ILE A 356 -4.78 -9.09 12.47
CA ILE A 356 -5.15 -7.69 12.74
C ILE A 356 -6.41 -7.30 11.97
N TYR A 357 -6.51 -7.65 10.68
CA TYR A 357 -7.68 -7.30 9.87
C TYR A 357 -8.93 -8.03 10.34
N THR A 358 -8.84 -9.32 10.66
CA THR A 358 -9.98 -10.08 11.21
C THR A 358 -10.48 -9.47 12.51
N ILE A 359 -9.60 -9.24 13.48
CA ILE A 359 -9.99 -8.62 14.76
C ILE A 359 -10.47 -7.18 14.56
N GLY A 360 -9.76 -6.43 13.72
CA GLY A 360 -10.09 -5.06 13.35
C GLY A 360 -11.51 -4.92 12.83
N TYR A 361 -11.90 -5.76 11.86
CA TYR A 361 -13.22 -5.76 11.26
C TYR A 361 -14.35 -5.87 12.31
N TYR A 362 -14.20 -6.73 13.32
CA TYR A 362 -15.20 -6.88 14.37
C TYR A 362 -15.14 -5.74 15.41
N VAL A 363 -13.95 -5.30 15.80
CA VAL A 363 -13.78 -4.26 16.84
C VAL A 363 -14.28 -2.89 16.37
N ILE A 364 -14.08 -2.52 15.10
CA ILE A 364 -14.50 -1.22 14.59
C ILE A 364 -16.02 -1.04 14.56
N GLN A 365 -16.79 -2.13 14.50
CA GLN A 365 -18.26 -2.11 14.52
C GLN A 365 -18.83 -1.83 15.92
N GLY A 366 -18.05 -2.08 16.98
CA GLY A 366 -18.46 -1.81 18.35
C GLY A 366 -18.43 -0.32 18.71
N SER A 367 -19.06 0.03 19.84
CA SER A 367 -18.92 1.35 20.46
C SER A 367 -17.54 1.49 21.12
N GLY A 368 -16.96 2.69 21.10
CA GLY A 368 -15.70 2.98 21.77
C GLY A 368 -14.91 4.05 21.06
N ASN A 369 -14.01 4.71 21.78
CA ASN A 369 -13.13 5.71 21.18
C ASN A 369 -11.96 5.06 20.42
N VAL A 370 -11.24 5.85 19.65
CA VAL A 370 -10.13 5.36 18.80
C VAL A 370 -9.05 4.68 19.63
N VAL A 371 -8.71 5.22 20.80
CA VAL A 371 -7.65 4.68 21.67
C VAL A 371 -8.02 3.31 22.21
N SER A 372 -9.24 3.14 22.73
CA SER A 372 -9.70 1.85 23.26
C SER A 372 -9.76 0.79 22.17
N LYS A 373 -10.26 1.14 20.97
CA LYS A 373 -10.31 0.23 19.83
C LYS A 373 -8.91 -0.17 19.35
N PHE A 374 -7.98 0.79 19.26
CA PHE A 374 -6.59 0.52 18.89
C PHE A 374 -5.91 -0.43 19.88
N LEU A 375 -6.00 -0.15 21.19
CA LEU A 375 -5.43 -1.01 22.22
C LEU A 375 -6.05 -2.41 22.22
N LEU A 376 -7.37 -2.51 22.04
CA LEU A 376 -8.06 -3.79 21.97
C LEU A 376 -7.59 -4.64 20.78
N ILE A 377 -7.50 -4.04 19.58
CA ILE A 377 -6.98 -4.73 18.38
C ILE A 377 -5.54 -5.15 18.61
N SER A 378 -4.67 -4.27 19.08
CA SER A 378 -3.25 -4.59 19.30
C SER A 378 -3.05 -5.69 20.35
N ILE A 379 -3.74 -5.65 21.49
CA ILE A 379 -3.57 -6.63 22.57
C ILE A 379 -4.12 -8.00 22.14
N ILE A 380 -5.34 -8.04 21.60
CA ILE A 380 -5.98 -9.31 21.20
C ILE A 380 -5.21 -9.94 20.04
N SER A 381 -4.86 -9.18 19.01
CA SER A 381 -4.09 -9.72 17.88
C SER A 381 -2.73 -10.23 18.32
N PHE A 382 -2.01 -9.49 19.18
CA PHE A 382 -0.72 -9.94 19.71
C PHE A 382 -0.86 -11.25 20.50
N ALA A 383 -1.85 -11.34 21.40
CA ALA A 383 -2.10 -12.53 22.19
C ALA A 383 -2.44 -13.76 21.31
N ILE A 384 -3.30 -13.59 20.31
CA ILE A 384 -3.66 -14.66 19.37
C ILE A 384 -2.44 -15.13 18.58
N ILE A 385 -1.65 -14.22 18.02
CA ILE A 385 -0.46 -14.58 17.22
C ILE A 385 0.55 -15.33 18.09
N VAL A 386 0.82 -14.85 19.31
CA VAL A 386 1.74 -15.51 20.25
C VAL A 386 1.19 -16.88 20.67
N ALA A 387 -0.10 -17.02 20.91
CA ALA A 387 -0.73 -18.29 21.26
C ALA A 387 -0.60 -19.31 20.11
N ILE A 388 -0.94 -18.91 18.86
CA ILE A 388 -0.79 -19.76 17.67
C ILE A 388 0.68 -20.19 17.50
N TYR A 389 1.61 -19.25 17.65
CA TYR A 389 3.04 -19.55 17.57
C TYR A 389 3.48 -20.54 18.66
N ALA A 390 3.15 -20.29 19.93
CA ALA A 390 3.64 -21.06 21.06
C ALA A 390 3.01 -22.47 21.15
N ILE A 391 1.72 -22.59 20.82
CA ILE A 391 0.94 -23.82 20.95
C ILE A 391 1.07 -24.69 19.70
N LEU A 392 1.00 -24.09 18.50
CA LEU A 392 0.98 -24.84 17.24
C LEU A 392 2.35 -24.80 16.55
N ILE A 393 2.75 -23.63 16.04
CA ILE A 393 3.87 -23.53 15.09
C ILE A 393 5.18 -24.02 15.72
N ARG A 394 5.46 -23.63 16.96
CA ARG A 394 6.73 -23.97 17.63
C ARG A 394 6.84 -25.44 18.01
N ARG A 395 5.70 -26.13 18.26
CA ARG A 395 5.65 -27.52 18.73
C ARG A 395 5.79 -28.54 17.60
N PHE A 396 5.16 -28.28 16.45
CA PHE A 396 5.11 -29.25 15.35
C PHE A 396 6.16 -28.96 14.27
N ASN A 397 7.05 -29.93 14.00
CA ASN A 397 8.16 -29.78 13.03
C ASN A 397 7.71 -29.42 11.61
N VAL A 398 6.56 -29.95 11.15
CA VAL A 398 5.99 -29.59 9.85
C VAL A 398 5.63 -28.11 9.81
N LEU A 399 4.92 -27.61 10.83
CA LEU A 399 4.56 -26.19 10.90
C LEU A 399 5.80 -25.29 11.06
N ARG A 400 6.80 -25.71 11.86
CA ARG A 400 8.09 -25.00 11.94
C ARG A 400 8.66 -24.80 10.54
N PHE A 401 8.74 -25.87 9.75
CA PHE A 401 9.27 -25.81 8.39
C PHE A 401 8.40 -24.94 7.47
N LEU A 402 7.07 -25.12 7.48
CA LEU A 402 6.13 -24.35 6.66
C LEU A 402 6.13 -22.84 7.00
N PHE A 403 6.52 -22.45 8.20
CA PHE A 403 6.73 -21.04 8.61
C PHE A 403 8.20 -20.60 8.52
N GLY A 404 9.07 -21.36 7.84
CA GLY A 404 10.45 -20.97 7.54
C GLY A 404 11.41 -21.08 8.72
N MET A 405 11.02 -21.81 9.76
CA MET A 405 11.84 -22.10 10.94
C MET A 405 12.67 -23.37 10.75
N ARG A 406 13.74 -23.50 11.54
CA ARG A 406 14.57 -24.72 11.55
C ARG A 406 13.81 -25.88 12.22
N ILE A 407 13.88 -27.05 11.61
CA ILE A 407 13.33 -28.30 12.16
C ILE A 407 14.18 -28.73 13.37
N LYS A 408 13.54 -29.26 14.42
CA LYS A 408 14.26 -29.92 15.53
C LYS A 408 14.46 -31.39 15.14
N SER A 409 15.73 -31.80 15.07
CA SER A 409 16.25 -33.06 14.51
C SER A 409 15.34 -34.29 14.71
N ASP A 410 14.55 -34.62 13.70
CA ASP A 410 13.93 -35.94 13.57
C ASP A 410 13.79 -36.29 12.07
N LYS A 411 14.50 -37.33 11.64
CA LYS A 411 14.61 -37.76 10.23
C LYS A 411 13.27 -38.24 9.66
N ARG A 412 12.33 -38.70 10.50
CA ARG A 412 10.99 -39.17 10.06
C ARG A 412 10.13 -38.07 9.44
N ASN A 413 10.39 -36.80 9.76
CA ASN A 413 9.57 -35.68 9.26
C ASN A 413 9.93 -35.23 7.83
N LEU A 414 11.09 -35.63 7.28
CA LEU A 414 11.58 -35.08 6.01
C LEU A 414 10.77 -35.57 4.80
N GLN A 415 10.38 -36.84 4.79
CA GLN A 415 9.56 -37.42 3.70
C GLN A 415 8.15 -36.79 3.69
N THR A 416 7.52 -36.65 4.84
CA THR A 416 6.22 -35.96 4.98
C THR A 416 6.30 -34.50 4.53
N ILE A 417 7.39 -33.80 4.84
CA ILE A 417 7.59 -32.43 4.39
C ILE A 417 7.71 -32.36 2.85
N LEU A 418 8.48 -33.27 2.26
CA LEU A 418 8.65 -33.31 0.79
C LEU A 418 7.33 -33.63 0.08
N SER A 419 6.51 -34.54 0.60
CA SER A 419 5.19 -34.85 0.04
C SER A 419 4.24 -33.66 0.14
N VAL A 420 4.23 -32.96 1.28
CA VAL A 420 3.43 -31.74 1.48
C VAL A 420 3.83 -30.66 0.47
N ILE A 421 5.13 -30.39 0.29
CA ILE A 421 5.61 -29.38 -0.68
C ILE A 421 5.15 -29.74 -2.09
N SER A 422 5.33 -31.00 -2.50
CA SER A 422 4.95 -31.45 -3.84
C SER A 422 3.45 -31.29 -4.09
N GLY A 423 2.60 -31.62 -3.10
CA GLY A 423 1.16 -31.44 -3.19
C GLY A 423 0.76 -29.98 -3.33
N PHE A 424 1.30 -29.08 -2.51
CA PHE A 424 0.99 -27.65 -2.60
C PHE A 424 1.51 -27.00 -3.89
N PHE A 425 2.67 -27.43 -4.39
CA PHE A 425 3.17 -26.93 -5.67
C PHE A 425 2.26 -27.33 -6.82
N PHE A 426 1.77 -28.56 -6.84
CA PHE A 426 0.76 -29.01 -7.80
C PHE A 426 -0.53 -28.17 -7.69
N VAL A 427 -1.04 -27.94 -6.48
CA VAL A 427 -2.23 -27.10 -6.26
C VAL A 427 -2.00 -25.67 -6.75
N LEU A 428 -0.82 -25.08 -6.53
CA LEU A 428 -0.49 -23.74 -7.03
C LEU A 428 -0.50 -23.68 -8.56
N VAL A 429 0.13 -24.65 -9.22
CA VAL A 429 0.14 -24.71 -10.69
C VAL A 429 -1.29 -24.86 -11.23
N VAL A 430 -2.10 -25.73 -10.62
CA VAL A 430 -3.52 -25.89 -10.98
C VAL A 430 -4.31 -24.61 -10.74
N ALA A 431 -4.12 -23.94 -9.60
CA ALA A 431 -4.80 -22.67 -9.30
C ALA A 431 -4.44 -21.56 -10.30
N LEU A 432 -3.15 -21.41 -10.63
CA LEU A 432 -2.68 -20.48 -11.66
C LEU A 432 -3.27 -20.80 -13.03
N LEU A 433 -3.33 -22.09 -13.39
CA LEU A 433 -3.94 -22.54 -14.64
C LEU A 433 -5.46 -22.27 -14.66
N VAL A 434 -6.17 -22.53 -13.56
CA VAL A 434 -7.61 -22.21 -13.43
C VAL A 434 -7.85 -20.72 -13.57
N VAL A 435 -7.05 -19.87 -12.91
CA VAL A 435 -7.12 -18.40 -13.04
C VAL A 435 -6.85 -17.98 -14.48
N SER A 436 -5.85 -18.58 -15.14
CA SER A 436 -5.51 -18.27 -16.53
C SER A 436 -6.60 -18.72 -17.51
N LEU A 437 -7.24 -19.87 -17.28
CA LEU A 437 -8.31 -20.40 -18.14
C LEU A 437 -9.64 -19.67 -17.93
N LYS A 438 -9.98 -19.34 -16.68
CA LYS A 438 -11.12 -18.45 -16.37
C LYS A 438 -10.88 -17.03 -16.88
N GLY A 439 -9.61 -16.62 -17.01
CA GLY A 439 -9.19 -15.33 -17.56
C GLY A 439 -9.54 -15.12 -19.05
N GLY A 440 -9.96 -16.16 -19.79
CA GLY A 440 -10.33 -16.05 -21.20
C GLY A 440 -11.71 -15.44 -21.49
N ASN A 441 -12.57 -15.28 -20.47
CA ASN A 441 -13.89 -14.64 -20.57
C ASN A 441 -14.06 -13.58 -19.47
N LEU A 442 -13.05 -12.73 -19.29
CA LEU A 442 -13.15 -11.60 -18.36
C LEU A 442 -14.15 -10.60 -18.94
N SER A 443 -15.37 -10.63 -18.40
CA SER A 443 -16.13 -9.39 -18.31
C SER A 443 -15.22 -8.37 -17.63
N PRO A 444 -15.14 -7.11 -18.11
CA PRO A 444 -14.38 -6.08 -17.42
C PRO A 444 -14.82 -6.07 -15.95
N PRO A 445 -13.89 -5.82 -15.01
CA PRO A 445 -14.21 -5.82 -13.59
C PRO A 445 -15.46 -4.98 -13.37
N PRO A 446 -16.32 -5.28 -12.37
CA PRO A 446 -17.27 -4.27 -11.91
C PRO A 446 -16.43 -3.03 -11.61
N ALA A 447 -16.64 -1.97 -12.39
CA ALA A 447 -15.84 -0.77 -12.27
C ALA A 447 -15.87 -0.36 -10.80
N LYS A 448 -14.68 -0.24 -10.18
CA LYS A 448 -14.56 0.53 -8.94
C LYS A 448 -15.30 1.86 -9.18
N PRO A 449 -15.95 2.46 -8.18
CA PRO A 449 -16.29 3.86 -8.27
C PRO A 449 -15.06 4.63 -8.75
N GLY A 450 -15.03 5.04 -10.02
CA GLY A 450 -14.04 5.98 -10.51
C GLY A 450 -14.14 7.24 -9.65
N LEU A 451 -13.12 7.52 -8.85
CA LEU A 451 -13.10 8.79 -8.15
C LEU A 451 -12.46 9.79 -9.11
N TYR A 452 -13.26 10.63 -9.75
CA TYR A 452 -12.71 11.81 -10.43
C TYR A 452 -12.71 12.95 -9.41
N VAL A 453 -11.51 13.39 -9.05
CA VAL A 453 -11.29 14.53 -8.16
C VAL A 453 -10.81 15.67 -9.03
N ASN A 454 -11.65 16.69 -9.21
CA ASN A 454 -11.16 17.96 -9.75
C ASN A 454 -10.65 18.78 -8.56
N GLU A 455 -9.33 18.81 -8.39
CA GLU A 455 -8.66 19.44 -7.26
C GLU A 455 -8.76 20.99 -7.29
N GLU A 456 -9.10 21.58 -8.45
CA GLU A 456 -9.22 23.04 -8.60
C GLU A 456 -10.51 23.60 -7.98
N PHE A 457 -11.59 22.81 -7.96
CA PHE A 457 -12.92 23.21 -7.45
C PHE A 457 -13.40 22.38 -6.24
N GLY A 458 -12.57 21.46 -5.73
CA GLY A 458 -12.92 20.63 -4.56
C GLY A 458 -14.04 19.61 -4.82
N ILE A 459 -14.28 19.24 -6.08
CA ILE A 459 -15.37 18.35 -6.48
C ILE A 459 -14.90 16.89 -6.46
N GLN A 460 -15.61 16.05 -5.69
CA GLN A 460 -15.46 14.59 -5.73
C GLN A 460 -16.65 13.95 -6.45
N ILE A 461 -16.37 13.25 -7.55
CA ILE A 461 -17.35 12.49 -8.31
C ILE A 461 -17.18 11.00 -7.99
N THR A 462 -18.24 10.35 -7.50
CA THR A 462 -18.23 8.92 -7.13
C THR A 462 -19.26 8.15 -7.96
N PHE A 463 -18.87 7.09 -8.67
CA PHE A 463 -19.83 6.23 -9.38
C PHE A 463 -20.39 5.14 -8.43
N PRO A 464 -21.73 4.95 -8.30
CA PRO A 464 -22.28 3.92 -7.41
C PRO A 464 -22.08 2.48 -7.92
N THR A 465 -21.73 1.55 -7.02
CA THR A 465 -21.54 0.11 -7.29
C THR A 465 -22.85 -0.66 -7.56
N SER A 466 -24.01 -0.11 -7.21
CA SER A 466 -25.34 -0.75 -7.32
C SER A 466 -25.91 -0.80 -8.75
N MET A 467 -25.24 -0.19 -9.74
CA MET A 467 -25.68 -0.14 -11.15
C MET A 467 -25.18 -1.31 -12.03
N ASN A 468 -24.54 -2.34 -11.45
CA ASN A 468 -24.06 -3.53 -12.19
C ASN A 468 -24.96 -4.78 -12.10
N LYS A 469 -26.17 -4.70 -11.52
CA LYS A 469 -27.19 -5.72 -11.79
C LYS A 469 -27.89 -5.37 -13.09
N GLN A 470 -28.00 -6.34 -14.00
CA GLN A 470 -28.72 -6.22 -15.29
C GLN A 470 -30.11 -5.61 -15.08
N GLY A 471 -30.19 -4.29 -15.26
CA GLY A 471 -31.36 -3.46 -15.15
C GLY A 471 -31.17 -2.24 -16.04
N LYS A 472 -31.05 -2.50 -17.35
CA LYS A 472 -31.02 -1.58 -18.50
C LYS A 472 -30.85 -0.07 -18.19
N LEU A 473 -29.59 0.37 -18.13
CA LEU A 473 -29.19 1.63 -18.76
C LEU A 473 -28.46 1.25 -20.07
N SER A 474 -28.91 1.75 -21.22
CA SER A 474 -28.25 1.46 -22.50
C SER A 474 -26.85 2.09 -22.53
N SER A 475 -25.97 1.58 -23.38
CA SER A 475 -24.55 1.95 -23.58
C SER A 475 -24.27 3.40 -23.98
N SER A 476 -25.25 4.29 -23.81
CA SER A 476 -25.29 5.69 -24.22
C SER A 476 -25.45 6.66 -23.04
N ASP A 477 -25.69 6.17 -21.81
CA ASP A 477 -26.02 7.00 -20.64
C ASP A 477 -24.90 6.95 -19.59
N MET A 478 -24.54 8.09 -19.03
CA MET A 478 -23.62 8.27 -17.90
C MET A 478 -24.37 9.02 -16.78
N LEU A 479 -24.22 8.63 -15.53
CA LEU A 479 -24.81 9.32 -14.37
C LEU A 479 -23.70 9.60 -13.35
N PHE A 480 -23.53 10.85 -12.96
CA PHE A 480 -22.56 11.34 -12.00
C PHE A 480 -23.25 11.77 -10.72
N HIS A 481 -22.63 11.43 -9.59
CA HIS A 481 -23.05 11.88 -8.28
C HIS A 481 -21.99 12.86 -7.78
N ILE A 482 -22.40 14.10 -7.55
CA ILE A 482 -21.54 15.22 -7.18
C ILE A 482 -21.83 15.56 -5.72
N LYS A 483 -20.85 15.33 -4.85
CA LYS A 483 -20.96 15.64 -3.42
C LYS A 483 -20.24 16.96 -3.13
N HIS A 484 -21.01 17.99 -2.77
CA HIS A 484 -20.52 19.30 -2.34
C HIS A 484 -20.49 19.32 -0.79
N PRO A 485 -19.59 20.10 -0.14
CA PRO A 485 -19.48 20.16 1.33
C PRO A 485 -20.80 20.39 2.07
N GLU A 486 -21.78 21.03 1.44
CA GLU A 486 -23.09 21.32 2.04
C GLU A 486 -24.27 20.60 1.37
N ARG A 487 -24.12 19.96 0.18
CA ARG A 487 -25.26 19.56 -0.68
C ARG A 487 -24.99 18.34 -1.58
N THR A 488 -26.06 17.71 -2.06
CA THR A 488 -26.03 16.53 -2.94
C THR A 488 -26.56 16.88 -4.32
N MET A 489 -25.81 16.58 -5.39
CA MET A 489 -26.22 16.85 -6.77
C MET A 489 -26.05 15.60 -7.64
N PHE A 490 -26.93 15.44 -8.64
CA PHE A 490 -26.89 14.33 -9.58
C PHE A 490 -26.89 14.85 -11.02
N LEU A 491 -25.98 14.35 -11.85
CA LEU A 491 -25.81 14.74 -13.25
C LEU A 491 -26.03 13.52 -14.15
N LYS A 492 -26.88 13.58 -15.17
CA LYS A 492 -27.05 12.52 -16.18
C LYS A 492 -26.59 13.03 -17.54
N VAL A 493 -25.65 12.36 -18.18
CA VAL A 493 -25.18 12.65 -19.53
C VAL A 493 -25.57 11.53 -20.49
N ARG A 494 -26.26 11.83 -21.58
CA ARG A 494 -26.64 10.84 -22.60
C ARG A 494 -26.05 11.21 -23.96
N LYS A 495 -25.39 10.24 -24.61
CA LYS A 495 -24.78 10.34 -25.93
C LYS A 495 -25.74 9.79 -26.99
N ASN A 496 -26.02 10.59 -28.03
CA ASN A 496 -26.92 10.27 -29.14
C ASN A 496 -28.40 10.06 -28.78
N VAL A 497 -29.15 11.16 -28.69
CA VAL A 497 -30.63 11.11 -28.69
C VAL A 497 -31.24 11.84 -29.90
N ILE A 498 -30.46 12.63 -30.64
CA ILE A 498 -31.04 13.73 -31.43
C ILE A 498 -30.49 13.73 -32.86
N PRO A 499 -31.36 13.69 -33.89
CA PRO A 499 -30.98 13.92 -35.29
C PRO A 499 -30.35 15.31 -35.51
N ALA A 500 -29.33 15.38 -36.35
CA ALA A 500 -28.49 16.57 -36.55
C ALA A 500 -29.15 17.71 -37.36
N ASP A 501 -30.37 17.52 -37.85
CA ASP A 501 -31.06 18.38 -38.82
C ASP A 501 -31.94 19.48 -38.20
N GLN A 502 -32.12 19.52 -36.88
CA GLN A 502 -32.92 20.57 -36.22
C GLN A 502 -32.06 21.71 -35.66
N PRO A 503 -32.36 22.99 -35.96
CA PRO A 503 -31.60 24.12 -35.43
C PRO A 503 -31.80 24.31 -33.91
N LEU A 504 -30.76 24.78 -33.21
CA LEU A 504 -30.82 25.22 -31.80
C LEU A 504 -31.56 26.58 -31.73
N ASP A 505 -32.88 26.55 -31.91
CA ASP A 505 -33.77 27.72 -31.78
C ASP A 505 -34.45 27.73 -30.39
N PRO A 506 -34.42 28.84 -29.61
CA PRO A 506 -35.06 28.91 -28.29
C PRO A 506 -36.56 28.59 -28.29
N GLN A 507 -37.29 28.98 -29.34
CA GLN A 507 -38.75 28.83 -29.37
C GLN A 507 -39.18 27.42 -29.83
N ALA A 508 -38.56 26.89 -30.89
CA ALA A 508 -38.71 25.48 -31.27
C ALA A 508 -38.14 24.53 -30.19
N GLY A 509 -37.07 24.96 -29.51
CA GLY A 509 -36.39 24.28 -28.43
C GLY A 509 -37.30 24.00 -27.24
N LYS A 510 -38.12 24.95 -26.79
CA LYS A 510 -39.07 24.73 -25.67
C LYS A 510 -40.06 23.59 -25.94
N ASN A 511 -40.72 23.60 -27.09
CA ASN A 511 -41.70 22.57 -27.47
C ASN A 511 -41.05 21.20 -27.69
N TRP A 512 -39.81 21.20 -28.15
CA TRP A 512 -39.01 20.00 -28.36
C TRP A 512 -38.50 19.41 -27.03
N ILE A 513 -37.95 20.24 -26.13
CA ILE A 513 -37.51 19.85 -24.79
C ILE A 513 -38.68 19.26 -24.00
N LYS A 514 -39.86 19.89 -24.03
CA LYS A 514 -41.06 19.38 -23.36
C LYS A 514 -41.44 17.97 -23.83
N ARG A 515 -41.35 17.70 -25.13
CA ARG A 515 -41.60 16.36 -25.71
C ARG A 515 -40.57 15.32 -25.24
N ILE A 516 -39.29 15.69 -25.18
CA ILE A 516 -38.24 14.80 -24.65
C ILE A 516 -38.50 14.46 -23.18
N MET A 517 -38.85 15.44 -22.35
CA MET A 517 -39.09 15.21 -20.92
C MET A 517 -40.29 14.30 -20.66
N LEU A 518 -41.36 14.45 -21.44
CA LEU A 518 -42.51 13.54 -21.39
C LEU A 518 -42.11 12.10 -21.79
N ASN A 519 -41.29 11.94 -22.84
CA ASN A 519 -40.78 10.63 -23.25
C ASN A 519 -39.82 10.00 -22.23
N LEU A 520 -39.17 10.80 -21.39
CA LEU A 520 -38.35 10.35 -20.26
C LEU A 520 -39.18 9.99 -19.02
N GLY A 521 -40.51 10.11 -19.08
CA GLY A 521 -41.44 9.71 -18.01
C GLY A 521 -41.65 10.77 -16.93
N MET A 522 -41.23 12.02 -17.16
CA MET A 522 -41.47 13.13 -16.23
C MET A 522 -42.92 13.59 -16.31
N LYS A 523 -43.57 13.79 -15.16
CA LYS A 523 -44.95 14.30 -15.09
C LYS A 523 -44.95 15.83 -15.05
N ASN A 524 -45.83 16.44 -15.84
CA ASN A 524 -46.07 17.89 -15.89
C ASN A 524 -44.80 18.76 -15.99
N PRO A 525 -43.89 18.54 -16.96
CA PRO A 525 -42.70 19.37 -17.09
C PRO A 525 -43.07 20.80 -17.51
N GLU A 526 -42.71 21.77 -16.67
CA GLU A 526 -42.84 23.20 -16.89
C GLU A 526 -41.46 23.81 -17.17
N ILE A 527 -41.28 24.43 -18.34
CA ILE A 527 -40.02 25.06 -18.71
C ILE A 527 -40.05 26.50 -18.20
N LEU A 528 -39.18 26.80 -17.24
CA LEU A 528 -39.13 28.10 -16.55
C LEU A 528 -38.30 29.13 -17.33
N SER A 529 -37.15 28.73 -17.90
CA SER A 529 -36.34 29.59 -18.77
C SER A 529 -35.50 28.78 -19.75
N THR A 530 -35.07 29.42 -20.83
CA THR A 530 -34.16 28.85 -21.84
C THR A 530 -33.18 29.91 -22.29
N GLU A 531 -31.89 29.58 -22.36
CA GLU A 531 -30.83 30.51 -22.76
C GLU A 531 -29.83 29.77 -23.66
N ILE A 532 -29.23 30.47 -24.63
CA ILE A 532 -28.09 29.95 -25.39
C ILE A 532 -26.83 30.62 -24.86
N PHE A 533 -25.84 29.82 -24.49
CA PHE A 533 -24.54 30.32 -24.09
C PHE A 533 -23.41 29.62 -24.85
N THR A 534 -22.25 30.25 -24.87
CA THR A 534 -21.03 29.69 -25.47
C THR A 534 -20.11 29.24 -24.35
N THR A 535 -19.66 27.99 -24.38
CA THR A 535 -18.72 27.41 -23.40
C THR A 535 -17.31 27.98 -23.61
N PRO A 536 -16.40 27.84 -22.63
CA PRO A 536 -15.02 28.35 -22.73
C PRO A 536 -14.23 27.83 -23.94
N ASP A 537 -14.59 26.67 -24.47
CA ASP A 537 -13.99 26.06 -25.66
C ASP A 537 -14.65 26.51 -26.99
N GLY A 538 -15.55 27.50 -26.95
CA GLY A 538 -16.22 28.07 -28.12
C GLY A 538 -17.47 27.31 -28.59
N THR A 539 -17.90 26.28 -27.87
CA THR A 539 -19.06 25.45 -28.26
C THR A 539 -20.39 26.13 -27.89
N LYS A 540 -21.37 26.12 -28.79
CA LYS A 540 -22.71 26.65 -28.50
C LYS A 540 -23.55 25.62 -27.75
N ALA A 541 -24.18 26.06 -26.66
CA ALA A 541 -24.99 25.22 -25.79
C ALA A 541 -26.35 25.86 -25.50
N LEU A 542 -27.43 25.08 -25.59
CA LEU A 542 -28.77 25.48 -25.19
C LEU A 542 -29.05 24.99 -23.77
N TYR A 543 -29.22 25.93 -22.85
CA TYR A 543 -29.63 25.72 -21.47
C TYR A 543 -31.15 25.81 -21.32
N ALA A 544 -31.73 24.93 -20.50
CA ALA A 544 -33.13 24.98 -20.12
C ALA A 544 -33.32 24.64 -18.63
N ALA A 545 -34.01 25.53 -17.93
CA ALA A 545 -34.47 25.37 -16.56
C ALA A 545 -35.89 24.78 -16.57
N ILE A 546 -36.09 23.65 -15.89
CA ILE A 546 -37.38 22.92 -15.90
C ILE A 546 -37.78 22.53 -14.49
N LYS A 547 -39.06 22.69 -14.18
CA LYS A 547 -39.71 22.13 -13.00
C LYS A 547 -40.52 20.90 -13.41
N PHE A 548 -40.42 19.81 -12.67
CA PHE A 548 -41.14 18.57 -12.97
C PHE A 548 -41.50 17.81 -11.69
N GLU A 549 -42.51 16.95 -11.78
CA GLU A 549 -42.97 16.16 -10.63
C GLU A 549 -42.52 14.70 -10.73
N THR A 550 -42.09 14.16 -9.59
CA THR A 550 -41.84 12.73 -9.39
C THR A 550 -42.95 12.11 -8.54
N LYS A 551 -42.86 10.80 -8.23
CA LYS A 551 -43.89 10.14 -7.40
C LYS A 551 -43.92 10.65 -5.95
N THR A 552 -42.86 11.28 -5.47
CA THR A 552 -42.71 11.71 -4.07
C THR A 552 -42.50 13.22 -3.92
N ASP A 553 -41.87 13.89 -4.89
CA ASP A 553 -41.46 15.30 -4.76
C ASP A 553 -41.56 16.11 -6.06
N SER A 554 -41.78 17.43 -5.94
CA SER A 554 -41.62 18.40 -7.03
C SER A 554 -40.17 18.86 -7.11
N LEU A 555 -39.50 18.55 -8.22
CA LEU A 555 -38.08 18.83 -8.42
C LEU A 555 -37.84 19.92 -9.45
N VAL A 556 -36.67 20.55 -9.32
CA VAL A 556 -36.17 21.56 -10.23
C VAL A 556 -34.86 21.07 -10.85
N GLY A 557 -34.79 21.07 -12.18
CA GLY A 557 -33.63 20.57 -12.91
C GLY A 557 -33.20 21.50 -14.05
N ALA A 558 -31.92 21.42 -14.40
CA ALA A 558 -31.38 22.14 -15.53
C ALA A 558 -30.75 21.20 -16.55
N PHE A 559 -30.92 21.56 -17.81
CA PHE A 559 -30.60 20.73 -18.95
C PHE A 559 -29.77 21.53 -19.93
N THR A 560 -28.67 20.96 -20.40
CA THR A 560 -27.84 21.56 -21.45
C THR A 560 -27.71 20.61 -22.63
N PHE A 561 -27.95 21.16 -23.81
CA PHE A 561 -27.73 20.50 -25.10
C PHE A 561 -26.54 21.15 -25.78
N VAL A 562 -25.50 20.36 -26.09
CA VAL A 562 -24.25 20.85 -26.68
C VAL A 562 -24.10 20.25 -28.07
N ASP A 563 -23.79 21.08 -29.07
CA ASP A 563 -23.50 20.65 -30.45
C ASP A 563 -22.01 20.85 -30.77
N LYS A 564 -21.24 19.76 -30.83
CA LYS A 564 -19.80 19.80 -31.14
C LYS A 564 -19.48 18.75 -32.21
N ASN A 565 -18.91 19.17 -33.33
CA ASN A 565 -18.50 18.30 -34.44
C ASN A 565 -19.60 17.35 -34.95
N GLY A 566 -20.86 17.82 -35.03
CA GLY A 566 -22.01 17.03 -35.48
C GLY A 566 -22.50 15.98 -34.46
N LYS A 567 -22.03 16.05 -33.22
CA LYS A 567 -22.49 15.20 -32.11
C LYS A 567 -23.19 16.06 -31.06
N ARG A 568 -24.42 15.67 -30.74
CA ARG A 568 -25.24 16.35 -29.72
C ARG A 568 -25.20 15.61 -28.39
N LEU A 569 -24.73 16.30 -27.36
CA LEU A 569 -24.63 15.80 -25.98
C LEU A 569 -25.78 16.38 -25.14
N PHE A 570 -26.44 15.52 -24.38
CA PHE A 570 -27.45 15.91 -23.40
C PHE A 570 -26.88 15.77 -22.00
N VAL A 571 -26.91 16.86 -21.23
CA VAL A 571 -26.49 16.89 -19.83
C VAL A 571 -27.67 17.38 -19.00
N ALA A 572 -28.04 16.65 -17.96
CA ALA A 572 -29.14 16.99 -17.06
C ALA A 572 -28.65 16.98 -15.62
N GLY A 573 -29.05 17.95 -14.79
CA GLY A 573 -28.86 17.85 -13.34
C GLY A 573 -30.09 18.33 -12.59
N TYR A 574 -30.28 17.86 -11.36
CA TYR A 574 -31.39 18.28 -10.50
C TYR A 574 -30.92 18.65 -9.09
N ASN A 575 -31.65 19.56 -8.46
CA ASN A 575 -31.37 20.08 -7.11
C ASN A 575 -32.70 20.35 -6.37
N ASP A 576 -32.69 20.16 -5.05
CA ASP A 576 -33.88 20.27 -4.20
C ASP A 576 -34.22 21.73 -3.81
N SER A 577 -33.33 22.70 -4.09
CA SER A 577 -33.47 24.07 -3.54
C SER A 577 -33.11 25.23 -4.49
N GLY A 578 -33.24 25.06 -5.82
CA GLY A 578 -33.15 26.17 -6.81
C GLY A 578 -32.06 26.04 -7.90
N PHE A 579 -32.11 26.96 -8.87
CA PHE A 579 -31.44 26.88 -10.19
C PHE A 579 -29.97 27.36 -10.26
N GLU A 580 -29.62 28.44 -9.55
CA GLU A 580 -28.35 29.17 -9.77
C GLU A 580 -27.06 28.33 -9.64
N PRO A 581 -26.90 27.42 -8.66
CA PRO A 581 -25.66 26.64 -8.54
C PRO A 581 -25.44 25.69 -9.71
N LEU A 582 -26.55 25.16 -10.27
CA LEU A 582 -26.48 24.20 -11.36
C LEU A 582 -26.11 24.89 -12.67
N GLU A 583 -26.60 26.11 -12.88
CA GLU A 583 -26.30 26.92 -14.05
C GLU A 583 -24.81 27.25 -14.16
N GLN A 584 -24.19 27.69 -13.06
CA GLN A 584 -22.76 28.01 -13.03
C GLN A 584 -21.89 26.78 -13.33
N ILE A 585 -22.22 25.62 -12.74
CA ILE A 585 -21.53 24.35 -12.99
C ILE A 585 -21.64 23.98 -14.46
N MET A 586 -22.83 24.10 -15.05
CA MET A 586 -23.05 23.72 -16.45
C MET A 586 -22.35 24.67 -17.42
N LYS A 587 -22.25 25.96 -17.08
CA LYS A 587 -21.52 26.99 -17.85
C LYS A 587 -19.99 26.84 -17.75
N SER A 588 -19.47 26.19 -16.70
CA SER A 588 -18.03 25.96 -16.51
C SER A 588 -17.49 24.63 -17.08
N LEU A 589 -18.36 23.76 -17.62
CA LEU A 589 -17.94 22.47 -18.20
C LEU A 589 -17.20 22.67 -19.52
N MET A 590 -16.06 22.00 -19.69
CA MET A 590 -15.40 21.81 -20.97
C MET A 590 -15.79 20.46 -21.57
N PHE A 591 -16.09 20.45 -22.87
CA PHE A 591 -16.62 19.26 -23.57
C PHE A 591 -15.53 18.69 -24.49
N GLU A 592 -14.71 17.77 -24.01
CA GLU A 592 -13.68 17.09 -24.85
C GLU A 592 -14.24 16.04 -25.82
#